data_AF-A0A7W1NRN8-F1
#
_entry.id   AF-A0A7W1NRN8-F1
#
_cell.length_a   1.000
_cell.length_b   1.000
_cell.length_c   1.000
_cell.angle_alpha   90.00
_cell.angle_beta   90.00
_cell.angle_gamma   90.00
#
_symmetry.space_group_name_H-M   'P 1'
#
loop_
_entity.id
_entity.type
_entity.pdbx_description
1 polymer ?
#
loop_
_entity_poly.entity_id
_entity_poly.type
_entity_poly.pdbx_seq_one_letter_code
_entity_poly.pdbx_strand_id
1 'polypeptide(L)'
;MTSFDDSLRGYSSEIHQRDNYTCRYCGADGKTSFATWLTLSSDHLLPKGHPERDNPKYIVTACGFCNAADNRYFDKAIAEGFDFNAPLLSPDILVHRRLPYVLKTRQAYQEYWEEKVKTFEE
;
A
#
# COMPACT_ATOMS: atom_id res chain seq x y z
N MET A 1 22.99 19.34 7.40
CA MET A 1 22.26 18.53 6.39
C MET A 1 20.81 18.54 6.80
N THR A 2 19.91 18.98 5.93
CA THR A 2 18.46 18.91 6.19
C THR A 2 18.03 17.45 6.15
N SER A 3 17.66 16.88 7.29
CA SER A 3 17.03 15.56 7.36
C SER A 3 15.53 15.72 7.13
N PHE A 4 14.95 14.93 6.23
CA PHE A 4 13.51 14.86 6.04
C PHE A 4 12.92 13.83 7.02
N ASP A 5 11.78 14.15 7.62
CA ASP A 5 11.02 13.31 8.56
C ASP A 5 9.71 12.77 7.98
N ASP A 6 9.42 13.07 6.71
CA ASP A 6 8.24 12.60 5.98
C ASP A 6 8.47 11.29 5.22
N SER A 7 7.39 10.62 4.79
CA SER A 7 7.48 9.33 4.07
C SER A 7 8.23 9.47 2.74
N LEU A 8 7.87 10.47 1.94
CA LEU A 8 8.33 10.59 0.55
C LEU A 8 9.83 10.86 0.44
N ARG A 9 10.37 11.69 1.33
CA ARG A 9 11.76 12.17 1.28
C ARG A 9 12.60 11.70 2.45
N GLY A 10 11.97 11.26 3.53
CA GLY A 10 12.60 10.82 4.77
C GLY A 10 12.56 9.31 4.92
N TYR A 11 11.81 8.83 5.92
CA TYR A 11 11.91 7.45 6.43
C TYR A 11 11.53 6.35 5.43
N SER A 12 10.84 6.67 4.32
CA SER A 12 10.52 5.68 3.27
C SER A 12 11.28 5.90 1.96
N SER A 13 12.21 6.87 1.89
CA SER A 13 12.88 7.22 0.63
C SER A 13 13.59 6.01 -0.01
N GLU A 14 14.30 5.19 0.77
CA GLU A 14 14.99 3.99 0.28
C GLU A 14 14.01 2.91 -0.19
N ILE A 15 12.84 2.78 0.46
CA ILE A 15 11.78 1.85 0.06
C ILE A 15 11.17 2.29 -1.28
N HIS A 16 10.96 3.60 -1.47
CA HIS A 16 10.52 4.17 -2.73
C HIS A 16 11.52 3.93 -3.85
N GLN A 17 12.81 4.12 -3.59
CA GLN A 17 13.86 3.81 -4.57
C GLN A 17 13.89 2.33 -4.94
N ARG A 18 13.85 1.43 -3.94
CA ARG A 18 13.82 -0.03 -4.14
C ARG A 18 12.64 -0.46 -5.00
N ASP A 19 11.46 0.10 -4.75
CA ASP A 19 10.24 -0.22 -5.49
C ASP A 19 10.07 0.63 -6.76
N ASN A 20 11.13 1.31 -7.21
CA ASN A 20 11.15 2.12 -8.43
C ASN A 20 10.05 3.20 -8.46
N TYR A 21 9.75 3.79 -7.30
CA TYR A 21 8.69 4.77 -7.06
C TYR A 21 7.32 4.31 -7.57
N THR A 22 7.08 3.01 -7.58
CA THR A 22 5.85 2.41 -8.12
C THR A 22 5.03 1.78 -7.00
N CYS A 23 3.75 2.11 -6.94
CA CYS A 23 2.82 1.46 -6.02
C CYS A 23 2.80 -0.05 -6.29
N ARG A 24 3.21 -0.86 -5.31
CA ARG A 24 3.30 -2.32 -5.40
C ARG A 24 1.95 -3.03 -5.54
N TYR A 25 0.84 -2.29 -5.42
CA TYR A 25 -0.51 -2.80 -5.63
C TYR A 25 -1.08 -2.43 -7.00
N CYS A 26 -1.29 -1.13 -7.25
CA CYS A 26 -2.00 -0.67 -8.45
C CYS A 26 -1.08 -0.22 -9.59
N GLY A 27 0.24 -0.25 -9.41
CA GLY A 27 1.20 0.13 -10.45
C GLY A 27 1.30 1.64 -10.72
N ALA A 28 0.72 2.50 -9.87
CA ALA A 28 0.88 3.95 -10.00
C ALA A 28 2.38 4.31 -9.94
N ASP A 29 2.92 4.83 -11.05
CA ASP A 29 4.34 5.19 -11.19
C ASP A 29 4.54 6.67 -10.86
N GLY A 30 5.16 6.94 -9.71
CA GLY A 30 5.47 8.29 -9.26
C GLY A 30 6.40 9.08 -10.19
N LYS A 31 7.17 8.41 -11.05
CA LYS A 31 8.06 9.10 -12.00
C LYS A 31 7.29 9.74 -13.17
N THR A 32 6.04 9.36 -13.38
CA THR A 32 5.23 9.86 -14.50
C THR A 32 4.73 11.29 -14.29
N SER A 33 4.48 11.69 -13.05
CA SER A 33 4.08 13.06 -12.73
C SER A 33 4.32 13.39 -11.25
N PHE A 34 4.56 14.67 -10.95
CA PHE A 34 4.65 15.16 -9.57
C PHE A 34 3.37 14.85 -8.77
N ALA A 35 2.20 14.96 -9.40
CA ALA A 35 0.93 14.63 -8.77
C ALA A 35 0.86 13.15 -8.36
N THR A 36 1.28 12.23 -9.23
CA THR A 36 1.35 10.80 -8.90
C THR A 36 2.35 10.55 -7.76
N TRP A 37 3.54 11.13 -7.84
CA TRP A 37 4.58 11.01 -6.81
C TRP A 37 4.09 11.46 -5.43
N LEU A 38 3.38 12.59 -5.35
CA LEU A 38 2.80 13.10 -4.11
C LEU A 38 1.79 12.15 -3.46
N THR A 39 1.21 11.22 -4.23
CA THR A 39 0.31 10.22 -3.64
C THR A 39 1.04 9.06 -2.99
N LEU A 40 2.35 8.88 -3.19
CA LEU A 40 3.06 7.72 -2.66
C LEU A 40 3.23 7.80 -1.14
N SER A 41 3.30 6.63 -0.52
CA SER A 41 3.53 6.42 0.90
C SER A 41 4.07 5.00 1.12
N SER A 42 4.42 4.67 2.36
CA SER A 42 4.85 3.34 2.77
C SER A 42 3.71 2.55 3.42
N ASP A 43 3.49 1.32 2.99
CA ASP A 43 2.53 0.40 3.57
C ASP A 43 3.23 -0.79 4.21
N HIS A 44 2.73 -1.23 5.37
CA HIS A 44 3.30 -2.34 6.12
C HIS A 44 2.60 -3.64 5.70
N LEU A 45 3.38 -4.69 5.45
CA LEU A 45 2.86 -5.98 5.00
C LEU A 45 2.52 -6.95 6.14
N LEU A 46 2.88 -6.60 7.37
CA LEU A 46 2.70 -7.42 8.57
C LEU A 46 1.81 -6.69 9.58
N PRO A 47 0.99 -7.38 10.37
CA PRO A 47 0.07 -6.76 11.32
C PRO A 47 0.79 -6.02 12.44
N LYS A 48 0.09 -5.09 13.11
CA LYS A 48 0.60 -4.42 14.31
C LYS A 48 0.99 -5.47 15.37
N GLY A 49 2.12 -5.26 16.03
CA GLY A 49 2.66 -6.17 17.04
C GLY A 49 3.54 -7.31 16.48
N HIS A 50 3.59 -7.51 15.16
CA HIS A 50 4.53 -8.46 14.57
C HIS A 50 5.97 -7.93 14.71
N PRO A 51 6.96 -8.74 15.16
CA PRO A 51 8.33 -8.27 15.43
C PRO A 51 9.02 -7.71 14.18
N GLU A 52 8.79 -8.32 13.01
CA GLU A 52 9.36 -7.85 11.74
C GLU A 52 8.56 -6.74 11.06
N ARG A 53 7.52 -6.19 11.70
CA ARG A 53 6.63 -5.21 11.05
C ARG A 53 7.40 -4.01 10.50
N ASP A 54 8.31 -3.47 11.29
CA ASP A 54 9.06 -2.25 10.95
C ASP A 54 10.36 -2.55 10.19
N ASN A 55 10.63 -3.82 9.86
CA ASN A 55 11.75 -4.19 9.00
C ASN A 55 11.47 -3.66 7.57
N PRO A 56 12.36 -2.84 6.96
CA PRO A 56 12.15 -2.28 5.63
C PRO A 56 11.84 -3.32 4.54
N LYS A 57 12.27 -4.58 4.72
CA LYS A 57 11.91 -5.70 3.84
C LYS A 57 10.39 -5.90 3.75
N TYR A 58 9.66 -5.71 4.85
CA TYR A 58 8.21 -5.91 4.96
C TYR A 58 7.40 -4.61 4.87
N ILE A 59 8.04 -3.54 4.38
CA ILE A 59 7.39 -2.27 4.07
C ILE A 59 7.54 -2.04 2.56
N VAL A 60 6.47 -1.62 1.89
CA VAL A 60 6.44 -1.40 0.44
C VAL A 60 5.93 -0.03 0.08
N THR A 61 6.30 0.44 -1.12
CA THR A 61 5.70 1.62 -1.72
C THR A 61 4.25 1.34 -2.12
N ALA A 62 3.33 2.18 -1.66
CA ALA A 62 1.93 2.17 -2.04
C ALA A 62 1.46 3.60 -2.31
N CYS A 63 0.50 3.81 -3.21
CA CYS A 63 -0.20 5.09 -3.24
C CYS A 63 -1.11 5.22 -2.01
N GLY A 64 -1.44 6.44 -1.60
CA GLY A 64 -2.19 6.74 -0.38
C GLY A 64 -3.53 6.02 -0.32
N PHE A 65 -4.19 5.87 -1.48
CA PHE A 65 -5.41 5.06 -1.57
C PHE A 65 -5.14 3.58 -1.25
N CYS A 66 -4.15 2.95 -1.90
CA CYS A 66 -3.90 1.52 -1.71
C CYS A 66 -3.38 1.21 -0.30
N ASN A 67 -2.60 2.12 0.29
CA ASN A 67 -2.15 2.03 1.68
C ASN A 67 -3.34 1.97 2.66
N ALA A 68 -4.37 2.80 2.42
CA ALA A 68 -5.59 2.84 3.23
C ALA A 68 -6.65 1.79 2.83
N ALA A 69 -6.51 1.17 1.67
CA ALA A 69 -7.48 0.22 1.14
C ALA A 69 -7.55 -1.04 2.00
N ASP A 70 -8.78 -1.40 2.36
CA ASP A 70 -9.11 -2.48 3.29
C ASP A 70 -8.30 -2.43 4.60
N ASN A 71 -8.53 -1.38 5.40
CA ASN A 71 -7.88 -1.18 6.70
C ASN A 71 -8.09 -2.31 7.74
N ARG A 72 -9.01 -3.27 7.46
CA ARG A 72 -9.23 -4.48 8.28
C ARG A 72 -8.68 -5.76 7.63
N TYR A 73 -7.84 -5.64 6.61
CA TYR A 73 -7.25 -6.78 5.90
C TYR A 73 -6.61 -7.79 6.87
N PHE A 74 -5.81 -7.31 7.82
CA PHE A 74 -5.11 -8.18 8.76
C PHE A 74 -6.07 -9.01 9.63
N ASP A 75 -7.13 -8.39 10.16
CA ASP A 75 -8.14 -9.08 10.97
C ASP A 75 -8.84 -10.17 10.16
N LYS A 76 -9.18 -9.87 8.89
CA LYS A 76 -9.80 -10.84 7.97
C LYS A 76 -8.86 -12.00 7.66
N ALA A 77 -7.60 -11.70 7.32
CA ALA A 77 -6.61 -12.71 7.00
C ALA A 77 -6.38 -13.66 8.19
N ILE A 78 -6.30 -13.13 9.41
CA ILE A 78 -6.19 -13.93 10.64
C ILE A 78 -7.45 -14.78 10.84
N ALA A 79 -8.64 -14.21 10.66
CA ALA A 79 -9.91 -14.94 10.79
C ALA A 79 -10.06 -16.06 9.74
N GLU A 80 -9.45 -15.90 8.56
CA GLU A 80 -9.35 -16.92 7.51
C GLU A 80 -8.28 -17.99 7.82
N GLY A 81 -7.56 -17.88 8.94
CA GLY A 81 -6.54 -18.84 9.37
C GLY A 81 -5.15 -18.59 8.78
N PHE A 82 -4.87 -17.40 8.25
CA PHE A 82 -3.53 -17.07 7.74
C PHE A 82 -2.55 -16.79 8.87
N ASP A 83 -1.44 -17.52 8.90
CA ASP A 83 -0.35 -17.32 9.86
C ASP A 83 0.72 -16.40 9.30
N PHE A 84 0.82 -15.19 9.85
CA PHE A 84 1.85 -14.21 9.50
C PHE A 84 3.26 -14.56 10.04
N ASN A 85 3.39 -15.59 10.89
CA ASN A 85 4.67 -16.05 11.42
C ASN A 85 5.28 -17.20 10.61
N ALA A 86 4.63 -17.62 9.52
CA ALA A 86 5.10 -18.74 8.71
C ALA A 86 6.50 -18.44 8.12
N PRO A 87 7.44 -19.41 8.16
CA PRO A 87 8.87 -19.17 7.88
C PRO A 87 9.20 -18.80 6.42
N LEU A 88 8.26 -18.95 5.49
CA LEU A 88 8.46 -18.71 4.05
C LEU A 88 7.69 -17.49 3.52
N LEU A 89 7.35 -16.53 4.39
CA LEU A 89 6.67 -15.31 3.98
C LEU A 89 7.65 -14.28 3.40
N SER A 90 7.69 -14.24 2.07
CA SER A 90 8.33 -13.15 1.34
C SER A 90 7.42 -11.91 1.23
N PRO A 91 7.98 -10.71 1.08
CA PRO A 91 7.19 -9.49 0.82
C PRO A 91 6.27 -9.65 -0.39
N ASP A 92 6.74 -10.31 -1.45
CA ASP A 92 5.93 -10.52 -2.65
C ASP A 92 4.72 -11.41 -2.39
N ILE A 93 4.85 -12.47 -1.58
CA ILE A 93 3.72 -13.32 -1.18
C ILE A 93 2.68 -12.49 -0.41
N LEU A 94 3.12 -11.64 0.52
CA LEU A 94 2.23 -10.78 1.31
C LEU A 94 1.53 -9.73 0.43
N VAL A 95 2.25 -9.11 -0.51
CA VAL A 95 1.66 -8.21 -1.52
C VAL A 95 0.62 -8.94 -2.34
N HIS A 96 0.94 -10.11 -2.91
CA HIS A 96 0.01 -10.90 -3.73
C HIS A 96 -1.23 -11.32 -2.94
N ARG A 97 -1.09 -11.64 -1.64
CA ARG A 97 -2.24 -11.98 -0.79
C ARG A 97 -3.13 -10.78 -0.50
N ARG A 98 -2.56 -9.59 -0.26
CA ARG A 98 -3.32 -8.37 0.03
C ARG A 98 -3.94 -7.76 -1.23
N LEU A 99 -3.32 -7.96 -2.40
CA LEU A 99 -3.71 -7.35 -3.66
C LEU A 99 -5.20 -7.52 -4.02
N PRO A 100 -5.83 -8.71 -3.93
CA PRO A 100 -7.25 -8.87 -4.23
C PRO A 100 -8.18 -7.97 -3.38
N TYR A 101 -7.85 -7.78 -2.09
CA TYR A 101 -8.63 -6.93 -1.18
C TYR A 101 -8.50 -5.44 -1.54
N VAL A 102 -7.28 -5.02 -1.88
CA VAL A 102 -6.99 -3.66 -2.36
C VAL A 102 -7.71 -3.39 -3.67
N LEU A 103 -7.60 -4.30 -4.66
CA LEU A 103 -8.26 -4.14 -5.96
C LEU A 103 -9.78 -4.14 -5.85
N LYS A 104 -10.36 -4.98 -4.99
CA LYS A 104 -11.80 -4.95 -4.71
C LYS A 104 -12.26 -3.60 -4.15
N THR A 105 -11.49 -3.01 -3.23
CA THR A 105 -11.80 -1.69 -2.68
C THR A 105 -11.65 -0.60 -3.75
N ARG A 106 -10.62 -0.67 -4.60
CA ARG A 106 -10.45 0.24 -5.74
C ARG A 106 -11.65 0.18 -6.69
N GLN A 107 -12.08 -1.04 -7.04
CA GLN A 107 -13.22 -1.24 -7.93
C GLN A 107 -14.50 -0.63 -7.35
N ALA A 108 -14.80 -0.85 -6.08
CA ALA A 108 -15.98 -0.26 -5.43
C ALA A 108 -15.95 1.28 -5.45
N TYR A 109 -14.78 1.89 -5.27
CA TYR A 109 -14.63 3.35 -5.37
C TYR A 109 -14.78 3.85 -6.82
N GLN A 110 -14.28 3.10 -7.80
CA GLN A 110 -14.45 3.43 -9.21
C GLN A 110 -15.93 3.36 -9.60
N GLU A 111 -16.64 2.30 -9.22
CA GLU A 111 -18.08 2.14 -9.47
C GLU A 111 -18.87 3.33 -8.87
N TYR A 112 -18.59 3.69 -7.62
CA TYR A 112 -19.22 4.85 -6.98
C TYR A 112 -18.87 6.17 -7.70
N TRP A 113 -17.62 6.37 -8.09
CA TRP A 113 -17.18 7.57 -8.79
C TRP A 113 -17.88 7.70 -10.15
N GLU A 114 -17.96 6.61 -10.92
CA GLU A 114 -18.65 6.57 -12.21
C GLU A 114 -20.16 6.84 -12.08
N GLU A 115 -20.80 6.29 -11.05
CA GLU A 115 -22.24 6.41 -10.86
C GLU A 115 -22.67 7.76 -10.27
N LYS A 116 -21.90 8.29 -9.31
CA LYS A 116 -22.33 9.40 -8.44
C LYS A 116 -21.51 10.67 -8.55
N VAL A 117 -20.21 10.58 -8.85
CA VAL A 117 -19.30 11.74 -8.79
C VAL A 117 -19.11 12.33 -10.18
N LYS A 118 -18.80 11.50 -11.17
CA LYS A 118 -18.57 11.93 -12.55
C LYS A 118 -19.83 12.51 -13.21
N THR A 119 -20.99 12.01 -12.81
CA THR A 119 -22.33 12.37 -13.32
C THR A 119 -23.00 13.44 -12.48
N PHE A 120 -22.35 13.96 -11.44
CA PHE A 120 -22.91 14.99 -10.58
C PHE A 120 -23.03 16.31 -11.35
N GLU A 121 -24.26 16.84 -11.41
CA GLU A 121 -24.56 18.19 -11.90
C GLU A 121 -24.98 19.05 -10.69
N GLU A 122 -24.44 20.26 -10.60
CA GLU A 122 -24.63 21.21 -9.48
C GLU A 122 -26.05 21.77 -9.36
#